data_AF-A0A369UGN6-F1
#
_entry.id   AF-A0A369UGN6-F1
#
_cell.length_a   1.000
_cell.length_b   1.000
_cell.length_c   1.000
_cell.angle_alpha   90.00
_cell.angle_beta   90.00
_cell.angle_gamma   90.00
#
_symmetry.space_group_name_H-M   'P 1'
#
loop_
_entity.id
_entity.type
_entity.pdbx_description
1 polymer ?
#
loop_
_entity_poly.entity_id
_entity_poly.type
_entity_poly.pdbx_seq_one_letter_code
_entity_poly.pdbx_strand_id
1 'polypeptide(L)'
;MPRGITQEQVSAAANALVSAGDKPTVEKIRQALGTGSPNTVTRMLDTWRGTLAQHLQEVIRLPNVPPEAGQAFAEVWRLAVAHAETFARTALTEEQNSLLAAQSDLTQERKLWEIAWPKRSPTRPSTPLNGRRPTYSSANARCWWSNWKRSGAICCSNATACRPSLSSKMLN
;
A
#
# COMPACT_ATOMS: atom_id res chain seq x y z
N MET A 1 6.36 0.82 57.71
CA MET A 1 4.89 0.82 57.45
C MET A 1 4.67 0.44 56.00
N PRO A 2 3.81 -0.53 55.66
CA PRO A 2 3.55 -0.82 54.25
C PRO A 2 2.72 0.33 53.68
N ARG A 3 3.25 1.04 52.67
CA ARG A 3 2.46 2.01 51.90
C ARG A 3 1.44 1.20 51.08
N GLY A 4 0.21 1.13 51.58
CA GLY A 4 -0.91 0.61 50.82
C GLY A 4 -1.16 1.47 49.57
N ILE A 5 -1.68 0.84 48.52
CA ILE A 5 -2.06 1.53 47.30
C ILE A 5 -3.40 2.23 47.54
N THR A 6 -3.56 3.43 46.99
CA THR A 6 -4.79 4.23 47.12
C THR A 6 -5.67 4.10 45.88
N GLN A 7 -6.97 4.37 46.03
CA GLN A 7 -7.92 4.33 44.92
C GLN A 7 -7.57 5.39 43.87
N GLU A 8 -7.13 6.57 44.32
CA GLU A 8 -6.78 7.71 43.48
C GLU A 8 -5.59 7.37 42.55
N GLN A 9 -4.58 6.66 43.07
CA GLN A 9 -3.44 6.20 42.28
C GLN A 9 -3.85 5.22 41.18
N VAL A 10 -4.74 4.28 41.49
CA VAL A 10 -5.26 3.32 40.51
C VAL A 10 -6.11 4.02 39.46
N SER A 11 -6.98 4.93 39.88
CA SER A 11 -7.81 5.74 38.98
C SER A 11 -6.95 6.61 38.04
N ALA A 12 -5.90 7.26 38.56
CA ALA A 12 -4.99 8.08 37.76
C ALA A 12 -4.22 7.24 36.74
N ALA A 13 -3.71 6.08 37.13
CA ALA A 13 -3.04 5.15 36.22
C ALA A 13 -4.00 4.61 35.15
N ALA A 14 -5.23 4.25 35.53
CA ALA A 14 -6.26 3.80 34.60
C ALA A 14 -6.66 4.90 33.59
N ASN A 15 -6.84 6.14 34.06
CA ASN A 15 -7.12 7.29 33.20
C ASN A 15 -5.98 7.54 32.21
N ALA A 16 -4.72 7.48 32.65
CA ALA A 16 -3.56 7.64 31.77
C ALA A 16 -3.51 6.58 30.66
N LEU A 17 -3.84 5.32 30.98
CA LEU A 17 -3.94 4.24 29.99
C LEU A 17 -5.07 4.49 28.99
N VAL A 18 -6.25 4.90 29.46
CA VAL A 18 -7.39 5.21 28.59
C VAL A 18 -7.07 6.38 27.65
N SER A 19 -6.44 7.44 28.15
CA SER A 19 -6.02 8.59 27.32
C SER A 19 -4.99 8.20 26.25
N ALA A 20 -4.18 7.17 26.51
CA ALA A 20 -3.26 6.60 25.53
C ALA A 20 -3.92 5.64 24.52
N GLY A 21 -5.24 5.40 24.62
CA GLY A 21 -5.97 4.43 23.80
C GLY A 21 -5.78 2.98 24.23
N ASP A 22 -5.18 2.76 25.39
CA ASP A 22 -4.79 1.46 25.91
C ASP A 22 -5.83 0.91 26.91
N LYS A 23 -6.04 -0.42 26.88
CA LYS A 23 -6.99 -1.07 27.82
C LYS A 23 -6.40 -1.11 29.24
N PRO A 24 -7.08 -0.55 30.26
CA PRO A 24 -6.62 -0.61 31.64
C PRO A 24 -6.79 -2.03 32.21
N THR A 25 -5.71 -2.81 32.18
CA THR A 25 -5.61 -4.15 32.77
C THR A 25 -4.87 -4.09 34.11
N VAL A 26 -5.14 -5.07 34.98
CA VAL A 26 -4.51 -5.18 36.30
C VAL A 26 -2.98 -5.18 36.20
N GLU A 27 -2.45 -5.89 35.20
CA GLU A 27 -1.00 -5.98 34.97
C GLU A 27 -0.40 -4.63 34.56
N LYS A 28 -1.03 -3.91 33.61
CA LYS A 28 -0.54 -2.58 33.18
C LYS A 28 -0.57 -1.56 34.31
N ILE A 29 -1.60 -1.59 35.14
CA ILE A 29 -1.71 -0.70 36.31
C ILE A 29 -0.64 -1.04 37.35
N ARG A 30 -0.37 -2.33 37.57
CA ARG A 30 0.72 -2.76 38.46
C ARG A 30 2.10 -2.38 37.93
N GLN A 31 2.32 -2.46 36.62
CA GLN A 31 3.55 -1.99 36.00
C GLN A 31 3.72 -0.47 36.17
N ALA A 32 2.65 0.30 36.04
CA ALA A 32 2.68 1.75 36.22
C ALA A 32 2.92 2.16 37.69
N LEU A 33 2.37 1.43 38.66
CA LEU A 33 2.45 1.77 40.08
C LEU A 33 3.63 1.09 40.81
N GLY A 34 4.13 -0.03 40.31
CA GLY A 34 5.23 -0.80 40.91
C GLY A 34 4.91 -1.46 42.27
N THR A 35 3.70 -1.31 42.80
CA THR A 35 3.28 -1.83 44.11
C THR A 35 1.80 -2.23 44.11
N GLY A 36 1.42 -3.13 45.02
CA GLY A 36 0.05 -3.62 45.22
C GLY A 36 -0.14 -5.10 44.90
N SER A 37 -0.91 -5.77 45.77
CA SER A 37 -1.39 -7.12 45.49
C SER A 37 -2.38 -7.09 44.32
N PRO A 38 -2.32 -8.06 43.39
CA PRO A 38 -3.26 -8.12 42.27
C PRO A 38 -4.73 -8.09 42.72
N ASN A 39 -5.05 -8.70 43.86
CA ASN A 39 -6.43 -8.69 44.39
C ASN A 39 -6.90 -7.28 44.78
N THR A 40 -6.00 -6.46 45.32
CA THR A 40 -6.32 -5.07 45.70
C THR A 40 -6.53 -4.21 44.47
N VAL A 41 -5.66 -4.35 43.46
CA VAL A 41 -5.76 -3.60 42.20
C VAL A 41 -7.03 -3.98 41.44
N THR A 42 -7.38 -5.27 41.37
CA THR A 42 -8.63 -5.71 40.72
C THR A 42 -9.85 -5.02 41.35
N ARG A 43 -9.97 -5.07 42.68
CA ARG A 43 -11.09 -4.42 43.39
C ARG A 43 -11.18 -2.92 43.10
N MET A 44 -10.04 -2.21 43.19
CA MET A 44 -10.00 -0.76 42.95
C MET A 44 -10.28 -0.41 41.49
N LEU A 45 -9.80 -1.24 40.56
CA LEU A 45 -10.06 -1.08 39.13
C LEU A 45 -11.55 -1.29 38.81
N ASP A 46 -12.20 -2.26 39.43
CA ASP A 46 -13.64 -2.48 39.25
C ASP A 46 -14.47 -1.33 39.83
N THR A 47 -14.08 -0.77 40.97
CA THR A 47 -14.68 0.47 41.49
C THR A 47 -14.53 1.63 40.50
N TRP A 48 -13.32 1.84 39.95
CA TRP A 48 -13.08 2.87 38.94
C TRP A 48 -13.94 2.65 37.69
N ARG A 49 -14.05 1.41 37.18
CA ARG A 49 -14.92 1.07 36.04
C ARG A 49 -16.39 1.38 36.33
N GLY A 50 -16.87 1.10 37.54
CA GLY A 50 -18.22 1.42 37.98
C GLY A 50 -18.48 2.93 37.95
N THR A 51 -17.58 3.72 38.53
CA THR A 51 -17.69 5.19 38.52
C THR A 51 -17.64 5.76 37.11
N LEU A 52 -16.77 5.21 36.25
CA LEU A 52 -16.66 5.61 34.86
C LEU A 52 -17.94 5.28 34.09
N ALA A 53 -18.51 4.09 34.29
CA ALA A 53 -19.76 3.71 33.65
C ALA A 53 -20.93 4.62 34.07
N GLN A 54 -20.99 5.02 35.34
CA GLN A 54 -21.98 5.96 35.83
C GLN A 54 -21.80 7.35 35.21
N HIS A 55 -20.58 7.89 35.22
CA HIS A 55 -20.28 9.18 34.59
C HIS A 55 -20.56 9.16 33.08
N LEU A 56 -20.19 8.08 32.39
CA LEU A 56 -20.52 7.92 30.96
C LEU A 56 -22.04 7.85 30.76
N GLN A 57 -22.78 7.15 31.63
CA GLN A 57 -24.23 7.15 31.57
C GLN A 57 -24.82 8.54 31.81
N GLU A 58 -24.28 9.32 32.75
CA GLU A 58 -24.68 10.72 33.01
C GLU A 58 -24.37 11.64 31.82
N VAL A 59 -23.22 11.46 31.16
CA VAL A 59 -22.84 12.23 29.95
C VAL A 59 -23.68 11.81 28.74
N ILE A 60 -23.98 10.51 28.59
CA ILE A 60 -24.80 9.95 27.52
C ILE A 60 -26.29 10.23 27.75
N ARG A 61 -26.71 10.47 29.00
CA ARG A 61 -27.99 11.12 29.31
C ARG A 61 -27.92 12.57 28.85
N LEU A 62 -27.94 12.74 27.53
CA LEU A 62 -28.23 13.99 26.85
C LEU A 62 -29.46 14.59 27.56
N PRO A 63 -29.32 15.75 28.24
CA PRO A 63 -30.43 16.37 28.95
C PRO A 63 -31.51 16.65 27.92
N ASN A 64 -32.63 15.89 27.99
CA ASN A 64 -33.78 15.91 27.08
C ASN A 64 -33.57 16.84 25.87
N VAL A 65 -32.71 16.42 24.93
CA VAL A 65 -32.27 17.31 23.85
C VAL A 65 -33.51 17.61 23.01
N PRO A 66 -33.83 18.89 22.76
CA PRO A 66 -34.99 19.24 21.96
C PRO A 66 -34.93 18.51 20.61
N PRO A 67 -36.05 17.97 20.12
CA PRO A 67 -36.06 17.21 18.88
C PRO A 67 -35.46 18.01 17.71
N GLU A 68 -35.57 19.34 17.73
CA GLU A 68 -34.99 20.26 16.76
C GLU A 68 -33.46 20.18 16.70
N ALA A 69 -32.80 20.08 17.86
CA ALA A 69 -31.35 19.93 17.92
C ALA A 69 -30.89 18.55 17.40
N GLY A 70 -31.65 17.50 17.71
CA GLY A 70 -31.40 16.16 17.15
C GLY A 70 -31.51 16.14 15.63
N GLN A 71 -32.54 16.78 15.06
CA GLN A 71 -32.71 16.93 13.62
C GLN A 71 -31.58 17.75 12.99
N ALA A 72 -31.14 18.84 13.63
CA ALA A 72 -30.02 19.64 13.13
C ALA A 72 -28.72 18.81 13.05
N PHE A 73 -28.41 18.01 14.06
CA PHE A 73 -27.23 17.14 14.02
C PHE A 73 -27.36 16.02 12.97
N ALA A 74 -28.55 15.45 12.81
CA ALA A 74 -28.80 14.46 11.77
C ALA A 74 -28.57 15.06 10.36
N GLU A 75 -29.00 16.30 10.14
CA GLU A 75 -28.81 16.99 8.87
C GLU A 75 -27.34 17.35 8.62
N VAL A 76 -26.62 17.83 9.64
CA VAL A 76 -25.17 18.07 9.55
C VAL A 76 -24.43 16.78 9.23
N TRP A 77 -24.79 15.67 9.88
CA TRP A 77 -24.19 14.37 9.60
C TRP A 77 -24.48 13.90 8.17
N ARG A 78 -25.73 14.03 7.72
CA ARG A 78 -26.12 13.71 6.34
C ARG A 78 -25.33 14.51 5.32
N LEU A 79 -25.14 15.80 5.56
CA LEU A 79 -24.33 16.68 4.69
C LEU A 79 -22.86 16.23 4.68
N ALA A 80 -22.29 15.92 5.85
CA ALA A 80 -20.91 15.47 5.98
C ALA A 80 -20.67 14.16 5.21
N VAL A 81 -21.58 13.18 5.34
CA VAL A 81 -21.50 11.91 4.61
C VAL A 81 -21.63 12.14 3.11
N ALA A 82 -22.60 12.93 2.66
CA ALA A 82 -22.77 13.24 1.24
C ALA A 82 -21.53 13.93 0.63
N HIS A 83 -20.90 14.83 1.40
CA HIS A 83 -19.66 15.48 0.98
C HIS A 83 -18.50 14.46 0.89
N ALA A 84 -18.34 13.60 1.89
CA ALA A 84 -17.32 12.56 1.90
C ALA A 84 -17.49 11.57 0.74
N GLU A 85 -18.72 11.16 0.43
CA GLU A 85 -19.00 10.30 -0.73
C GLU A 85 -18.66 10.97 -2.05
N THR A 86 -18.99 12.25 -2.19
CA THR A 86 -18.67 13.01 -3.40
C THR A 86 -17.16 13.10 -3.58
N PHE A 87 -16.42 13.45 -2.53
CA PHE A 87 -14.96 13.51 -2.55
C PHE A 87 -14.34 12.16 -2.91
N ALA A 88 -14.81 11.06 -2.30
CA ALA A 88 -14.33 9.72 -2.60
C ALA A 88 -14.60 9.30 -4.05
N ARG A 89 -15.78 9.62 -4.59
CA ARG A 89 -16.11 9.35 -6.00
C ARG A 89 -15.21 10.13 -6.94
N THR A 90 -14.97 11.41 -6.68
CA THR A 90 -14.08 12.23 -7.51
C THR A 90 -12.67 11.68 -7.51
N ALA A 91 -12.13 11.32 -6.34
CA ALA A 91 -10.80 10.71 -6.23
C ALA A 91 -10.70 9.40 -7.04
N LEU A 92 -11.71 8.53 -6.92
CA LEU A 92 -11.76 7.27 -7.66
C LEU A 92 -11.85 7.49 -9.18
N THR A 93 -12.66 8.45 -9.64
CA THR A 93 -12.77 8.78 -11.05
C THR A 93 -11.46 9.33 -11.61
N GLU A 94 -10.73 10.14 -10.85
CA GLU A 94 -9.42 10.65 -11.25
C GLU A 94 -8.41 9.51 -11.41
N GLU A 95 -8.34 8.60 -10.44
CA GLU A 95 -7.50 7.41 -10.53
C GLU A 95 -7.86 6.54 -11.75
N GLN A 96 -9.16 6.29 -11.98
CA GLN A 96 -9.63 5.53 -13.15
C GLN A 96 -9.25 6.20 -14.46
N ASN A 97 -9.39 7.52 -14.57
CA ASN A 97 -9.02 8.28 -15.75
C ASN A 97 -7.51 8.18 -16.02
N SER A 98 -6.68 8.29 -14.98
CA SER A 98 -5.21 8.15 -15.11
C SER A 98 -4.81 6.75 -15.60
N LEU A 99 -5.47 5.71 -15.10
CA LEU A 99 -5.24 4.33 -15.52
C LEU A 99 -5.67 4.10 -16.98
N LEU A 100 -6.81 4.67 -17.38
CA LEU A 100 -7.30 4.58 -18.76
C LEU A 100 -6.36 5.32 -19.72
N ALA A 101 -5.86 6.49 -19.34
CA ALA A 101 -4.87 7.23 -20.13
C ALA A 101 -3.60 6.40 -20.34
N ALA A 102 -3.02 5.86 -19.26
CA ALA A 102 -1.83 5.02 -19.34
C ALA A 102 -2.04 3.76 -20.20
N GLN A 103 -3.21 3.11 -20.10
CA GLN A 103 -3.55 1.97 -20.97
C GLN A 103 -3.64 2.37 -22.44
N SER A 104 -4.20 3.55 -22.72
CA SER A 104 -4.32 4.07 -24.08
C SER A 104 -2.94 4.36 -24.68
N ASP A 105 -2.02 4.93 -23.90
CA ASP A 105 -0.65 5.23 -24.32
C ASP A 105 0.11 3.94 -24.67
N LEU A 106 0.08 2.94 -23.78
CA LEU A 106 0.70 1.64 -24.05
C LEU A 106 0.11 0.95 -25.29
N THR A 107 -1.19 1.11 -25.51
CA THR A 107 -1.86 0.56 -26.70
C THR A 107 -1.44 1.29 -27.97
N GLN A 108 -1.28 2.62 -27.91
CA GLN A 108 -0.77 3.42 -29.03
C GLN A 108 0.68 3.04 -29.35
N GLU A 109 1.55 2.97 -28.34
CA GLU A 109 2.93 2.53 -28.50
C GLU A 109 3.01 1.15 -29.15
N ARG A 110 2.21 0.19 -28.67
CA ARG A 110 2.15 -1.15 -29.27
C ARG A 110 1.75 -1.12 -30.74
N LYS A 111 0.76 -0.31 -31.12
CA LYS A 111 0.36 -0.14 -32.53
C LYS A 111 1.46 0.49 -33.37
N LEU A 112 2.13 1.50 -32.83
CA LEU A 112 3.27 2.15 -33.50
C LEU A 112 4.41 1.15 -33.73
N TRP A 113 4.73 0.33 -32.74
CA TRP A 113 5.70 -0.75 -32.88
C TRP A 113 5.28 -1.80 -33.91
N GLU A 114 3.99 -2.17 -33.94
CA GLU A 114 3.46 -3.14 -34.91
C GLU A 114 3.54 -2.61 -36.35
N ILE A 115 3.29 -1.31 -36.56
CA ILE A 115 3.45 -0.66 -37.88
C ILE A 115 4.94 -0.52 -38.24
N ALA A 116 5.77 -0.12 -37.27
CA ALA A 116 7.20 0.13 -37.48
C ALA A 116 8.02 -1.15 -37.67
N TRP A 117 7.48 -2.32 -37.27
CA TRP A 117 8.12 -3.61 -37.49
C TRP A 117 7.62 -4.24 -38.80
N PRO A 118 8.38 -4.17 -39.91
CA PRO A 118 8.00 -4.93 -41.09
C PRO A 118 8.13 -6.40 -40.72
N LYS A 119 7.11 -7.22 -41.03
CA LYS A 119 7.21 -8.67 -40.90
C LYS A 119 8.40 -9.16 -41.72
N ARG A 120 9.58 -9.26 -41.11
CA ARG A 120 10.68 -10.08 -41.61
C ARG A 120 10.24 -11.52 -41.43
N SER A 121 9.49 -12.02 -42.40
CA SER A 121 9.54 -13.43 -42.72
C SER A 121 11.02 -13.73 -42.94
N PRO A 122 11.68 -14.61 -42.17
CA PRO A 122 12.95 -15.13 -42.63
C PRO A 122 12.57 -15.96 -43.86
N THR A 123 12.78 -15.44 -45.05
CA THR A 123 12.81 -16.27 -46.24
C THR A 123 13.90 -17.29 -45.99
N ARG A 124 13.50 -18.50 -45.59
CA ARG A 124 14.40 -19.64 -45.49
C ARG A 124 15.06 -19.75 -46.86
N PRO A 125 16.39 -19.60 -46.99
CA PRO A 125 17.01 -19.80 -48.28
C PRO A 125 16.71 -21.25 -48.68
N SER A 126 16.05 -21.45 -49.81
CA SER A 126 15.98 -22.77 -50.42
C SER A 126 17.40 -23.14 -50.82
N THR A 127 18.08 -23.91 -49.99
CA THR A 127 19.36 -24.52 -50.35
C THR A 127 19.13 -25.33 -51.63
N PRO A 128 19.82 -25.02 -52.75
CA PRO A 128 19.74 -25.89 -53.91
C PRO A 128 20.38 -27.23 -53.51
N LEU A 129 19.63 -28.32 -53.64
CA LEU A 129 20.17 -29.68 -53.62
C LEU A 129 21.01 -29.89 -54.89
N ASN A 130 22.20 -29.29 -54.95
CA ASN A 130 23.20 -29.71 -55.91
C ASN A 130 24.53 -29.94 -55.18
N GLY A 131 24.87 -31.22 -55.08
CA GLY A 131 25.93 -31.74 -54.23
C GLY A 131 27.34 -31.34 -54.65
N ARG A 132 27.75 -30.12 -54.33
CA ARG A 132 29.17 -29.77 -54.21
C ARG A 132 29.41 -29.09 -52.88
N ARG A 133 30.16 -29.78 -51.99
CA ARG A 133 30.69 -29.18 -50.75
C ARG A 133 31.58 -27.98 -51.15
N PRO A 134 31.44 -26.80 -50.53
CA PRO A 134 32.44 -25.76 -50.67
C PRO A 134 33.71 -26.26 -49.97
N THR A 135 34.83 -26.34 -50.71
CA THR A 135 36.13 -26.54 -50.09
C THR A 135 36.47 -25.27 -49.32
N TYR A 136 36.63 -25.41 -48.00
CA TYR A 136 36.95 -24.31 -47.10
C TYR A 136 38.43 -23.93 -47.31
N SER A 137 38.68 -22.91 -48.14
CA SER A 137 39.97 -22.23 -48.14
C SER A 137 39.99 -21.25 -46.97
N SER A 138 40.87 -21.50 -46.00
CA SER A 138 41.01 -20.76 -44.74
C SER A 138 41.40 -19.28 -44.87
N ALA A 139 41.46 -18.73 -46.08
CA ALA A 139 41.91 -17.36 -46.34
C ALA A 139 40.77 -16.33 -46.54
N ASN A 140 39.49 -16.72 -46.53
CA ASN A 140 38.41 -15.75 -46.78
C ASN A 140 37.15 -15.98 -45.94
N ALA A 141 37.30 -15.98 -44.60
CA ALA A 141 36.20 -15.75 -43.67
C ALA A 141 35.83 -14.25 -43.62
N ARG A 142 35.50 -13.67 -44.78
CA ARG A 142 35.13 -12.25 -44.89
C ARG A 142 33.64 -12.09 -45.25
N CYS A 143 32.92 -11.64 -44.24
CA CYS A 143 31.70 -10.81 -44.32
C CYS A 143 30.45 -11.44 -44.95
N TRP A 144 29.65 -12.09 -44.10
CA TRP A 144 28.21 -12.27 -44.33
C TRP A 144 27.35 -11.52 -43.29
N TRP A 145 27.82 -10.36 -42.80
CA TRP A 145 27.07 -9.56 -41.82
C TRP A 145 27.26 -8.05 -41.98
N SER A 146 27.37 -7.57 -43.22
CA SER A 146 27.58 -6.14 -43.49
C SER A 146 26.28 -5.42 -43.87
N ASN A 147 25.20 -5.60 -43.11
CA ASN A 147 24.03 -4.73 -43.25
C ASN A 147 23.15 -4.62 -41.99
N TRP A 148 23.79 -4.55 -40.81
CA TRP A 148 23.11 -4.42 -39.52
C TRP A 148 23.75 -3.35 -38.62
N LYS A 149 24.11 -2.21 -39.22
CA LYS A 149 24.68 -1.04 -38.51
C LYS A 149 23.76 0.19 -38.63
N ARG A 150 22.49 0.07 -38.21
CA ARG A 150 21.64 1.27 -38.01
C ARG A 150 20.46 1.11 -37.05
N SER A 151 20.57 0.23 -36.05
CA SER A 151 19.67 0.28 -34.89
C SER A 151 20.48 -0.16 -33.69
N GLY A 152 20.68 0.75 -32.73
CA GLY A 152 21.46 0.48 -31.53
C GLY A 152 20.89 -0.72 -30.80
N ALA A 153 21.65 -1.81 -30.77
CA ALA A 153 21.35 -2.97 -29.95
C ALA A 153 22.66 -3.55 -29.41
N ILE A 154 22.59 -3.86 -28.13
CA ILE A 154 23.61 -4.44 -27.24
C ILE A 154 24.31 -5.64 -27.90
N CYS A 155 25.64 -5.65 -27.88
CA CYS A 155 26.43 -6.83 -28.26
C CYS A 155 26.37 -7.89 -27.14
N CYS A 156 25.51 -8.92 -27.24
CA CYS A 156 25.68 -10.16 -26.45
C CYS A 156 26.63 -11.09 -27.27
N SER A 157 27.85 -11.35 -26.78
CA SER A 157 28.87 -12.13 -27.51
C SER A 157 28.87 -13.64 -27.23
N ASN A 158 27.95 -14.19 -26.44
CA ASN A 158 27.72 -15.64 -26.36
C ASN A 158 26.38 -15.98 -25.70
N ALA A 159 25.79 -17.10 -26.11
CA ALA A 159 24.40 -17.50 -25.87
C ALA A 159 24.04 -17.95 -24.44
N THR A 160 24.60 -17.38 -23.37
CA THR A 160 24.29 -17.91 -22.01
C THR A 160 24.13 -16.89 -20.88
N ALA A 161 24.14 -15.58 -21.11
CA ALA A 161 23.85 -14.65 -20.01
C ALA A 161 23.37 -13.28 -20.48
N CYS A 162 22.06 -13.13 -20.72
CA CYS A 162 21.42 -11.82 -20.75
C CYS A 162 20.16 -11.91 -19.83
N ARG A 163 20.35 -11.69 -18.52
CA ARG A 163 19.30 -11.47 -17.49
C ARG A 163 19.12 -9.94 -17.38
N PRO A 164 17.89 -9.37 -17.39
CA PRO A 164 17.76 -7.92 -17.33
C PRO A 164 18.02 -7.40 -15.91
N SER A 165 18.97 -6.48 -15.79
CA SER A 165 19.16 -5.62 -14.63
C SER A 165 18.05 -4.57 -14.62
N LEU A 166 17.16 -4.66 -13.63
CA LEU A 166 16.33 -3.54 -13.18
C LEU A 166 17.27 -2.53 -12.52
N SER A 167 17.58 -1.42 -13.20
CA SER A 167 18.25 -0.28 -12.58
C SER A 167 17.24 0.85 -12.38
N SER A 168 16.74 0.89 -11.15
CA SER A 168 16.08 2.01 -10.52
C SER A 168 16.96 3.27 -10.62
N LYS A 169 16.38 4.40 -11.06
CA LYS A 169 16.80 5.75 -10.65
C LYS A 169 15.62 6.72 -10.79
N MET A 170 14.95 6.93 -9.66
CA MET A 170 14.31 8.20 -9.29
C MET A 170 15.39 9.25 -8.95
N LEU A 171 14.99 10.54 -8.99
CA LEU A 171 15.66 11.76 -8.49
C LEU A 171 16.75 12.30 -9.43
N ASN A 172 16.78 13.57 -9.83
CA ASN A 172 16.27 14.83 -9.28
C ASN A 172 15.97 15.80 -10.44
#